data_AF-A0A973VXG0-F1
#
_entry.id   AF-A0A973VXG0-F1
#
_cell.length_a   1.000
_cell.length_b   1.000
_cell.length_c   1.000
_cell.angle_alpha   90.00
_cell.angle_beta   90.00
_cell.angle_gamma   90.00
#
_symmetry.space_group_name_H-M   'P 1'
#
loop_
_entity.id
_entity.type
_entity.pdbx_description
1 polymer ?
#
loop_
_entity_poly.entity_id
_entity_poly.type
_entity_poly.pdbx_seq_one_letter_code
_entity_poly.pdbx_strand_id
1 'polypeptide(L)'
;MSKAREFIDFWIENSVHAVEQYRTNGASQDVAELSRRLIDAAKEQGIPEADLQAEIGDISDYIASQLKAANRAESERRKPT
;
A
#
# COMPACT_ATOMS: atom_id res chain seq x y z
N MET A 1 -16.68 8.55 5.06
CA MET A 1 -15.56 7.61 5.23
C MET A 1 -15.09 7.68 6.66
N SER A 2 -14.47 6.62 7.19
CA SER A 2 -13.81 6.68 8.49
C SER A 2 -12.42 7.34 8.36
N LYS A 3 -11.89 7.89 9.46
CA LYS A 3 -10.52 8.41 9.51
C LYS A 3 -9.49 7.34 9.11
N ALA A 4 -9.75 6.08 9.48
CA ALA A 4 -8.91 4.95 9.10
C ALA A 4 -8.92 4.72 7.58
N ARG A 5 -10.09 4.75 6.93
CA ARG A 5 -10.18 4.60 5.47
C ARG A 5 -9.47 5.72 4.72
N GLU A 6 -9.68 6.97 5.13
CA GLU A 6 -9.01 8.13 4.53
C GLU A 6 -7.48 8.05 4.66
N PHE A 7 -6.99 7.65 5.85
CA PHE A 7 -5.57 7.42 6.08
C PHE A 7 -5.02 6.31 5.17
N ILE A 8 -5.73 5.18 5.05
CA ILE A 8 -5.32 4.05 4.21
C ILE A 8 -5.23 4.50 2.76
N ASP A 9 -6.26 5.16 2.23
CA ASP A 9 -6.28 5.60 0.83
C ASP A 9 -5.12 6.56 0.53
N PHE A 10 -4.89 7.55 1.40
CA PHE A 10 -3.74 8.46 1.30
C PHE A 10 -2.40 7.71 1.35
N TRP A 11 -2.24 6.77 2.30
CA TRP A 11 -0.98 6.06 2.49
C TRP A 11 -0.64 5.18 1.30
N ILE A 12 -1.64 4.48 0.72
CA ILE A 12 -1.48 3.64 -0.46
C ILE A 12 -1.03 4.47 -1.66
N GLU A 13 -1.67 5.61 -1.91
CA GLU A 13 -1.31 6.50 -3.03
C GLU A 13 0.15 6.99 -2.94
N ASN A 14 0.65 7.23 -1.73
CA ASN A 14 1.99 7.76 -1.52
C ASN A 14 3.08 6.68 -1.40
N SER A 15 2.72 5.47 -0.95
CA SER A 15 3.71 4.44 -0.56
C SER A 15 3.73 3.21 -1.46
N VAL A 16 2.64 2.91 -2.19
CA VAL A 16 2.52 1.70 -3.03
C VAL A 16 2.63 2.06 -4.50
N HIS A 17 3.75 1.67 -5.12
CA HIS A 17 4.06 1.95 -6.52
C HIS A 17 4.43 0.68 -7.28
N ALA A 18 4.40 0.73 -8.61
CA ALA A 18 4.81 -0.39 -9.46
C ALA A 18 6.30 -0.73 -9.30
N VAL A 19 6.65 -2.01 -9.30
CA VAL A 19 8.00 -2.57 -9.11
C VAL A 19 9.02 -2.08 -10.11
N GLU A 20 8.57 -1.82 -11.32
CA GLU A 20 9.46 -1.31 -12.35
C GLU A 20 9.70 0.20 -12.29
N GLN A 21 8.93 0.94 -11.49
CA GLN A 21 9.03 2.40 -11.41
C GLN A 21 10.20 2.85 -10.52
N TYR A 22 10.62 2.02 -9.55
CA TYR A 22 11.62 2.38 -8.54
C TYR A 22 12.73 1.33 -8.41
N ARG A 23 13.33 0.86 -9.52
CA ARG A 23 14.46 -0.07 -9.50
C ARG A 23 15.72 0.53 -8.79
N THR A 24 15.67 0.62 -7.45
CA THR A 24 16.66 1.06 -6.41
C THR A 24 16.52 2.55 -5.99
N ASN A 25 16.41 3.01 -4.72
CA ASN A 25 16.75 2.51 -3.36
C ASN A 25 15.78 3.09 -2.28
N GLY A 26 15.36 2.29 -1.28
CA GLY A 26 14.76 2.77 -0.01
C GLY A 26 13.34 2.30 0.37
N ALA A 27 12.56 1.79 -0.59
CA ALA A 27 11.29 1.11 -0.32
C ALA A 27 11.45 -0.35 -0.74
N SER A 28 11.50 -1.27 0.23
CA SER A 28 11.25 -2.65 -0.13
C SER A 28 9.81 -2.74 -0.58
N GLN A 29 9.59 -3.32 -1.76
CA GLN A 29 8.25 -3.72 -2.19
C GLN A 29 7.87 -5.08 -1.62
N ASP A 30 8.58 -5.48 -0.57
CA ASP A 30 8.18 -6.55 0.30
C ASP A 30 6.88 -6.18 1.00
N VAL A 31 5.93 -7.10 0.91
CA VAL A 31 4.60 -6.94 1.50
C VAL A 31 4.71 -6.77 3.02
N ALA A 32 5.59 -7.51 3.70
CA ALA A 32 5.72 -7.44 5.15
C ALA A 32 6.32 -6.09 5.60
N GLU A 33 7.29 -5.55 4.86
CA GLU A 33 7.82 -4.22 5.15
C GLU A 33 6.77 -3.12 4.95
N LEU A 34 6.01 -3.15 3.86
CA LEU A 34 4.96 -2.18 3.60
C LEU A 34 3.82 -2.29 4.63
N SER A 35 3.40 -3.50 4.97
CA SER A 35 2.42 -3.75 6.03
C SER A 35 2.88 -3.14 7.36
N ARG A 36 4.15 -3.36 7.74
CA ARG A 36 4.72 -2.78 8.95
C ARG A 36 4.72 -1.25 8.91
N ARG A 37 5.18 -0.65 7.80
CA ARG A 37 5.23 0.82 7.65
C ARG A 37 3.84 1.45 7.71
N LEU A 38 2.81 0.80 7.15
CA LEU A 38 1.42 1.25 7.24
C LEU A 38 0.95 1.26 8.70
N ILE A 39 1.20 0.17 9.43
CA ILE A 39 0.82 0.03 10.85
C ILE A 39 1.54 1.07 11.72
N ASP A 40 2.84 1.26 11.51
CA ASP A 40 3.65 2.20 12.29
C ASP A 40 3.18 3.66 12.03
N ALA A 41 2.95 4.03 10.77
CA ALA A 41 2.43 5.36 10.41
C ALA A 41 1.00 5.59 10.93
N ALA A 42 0.14 4.57 10.95
CA ALA A 42 -1.21 4.67 11.49
C ALA A 42 -1.19 4.95 13.00
N LYS A 43 -0.31 4.25 13.72
CA LYS A 43 -0.11 4.45 15.17
C LYS A 43 0.32 5.87 15.50
N GLU A 44 1.22 6.46 14.71
CA GLU A 44 1.63 7.86 14.86
C GLU A 44 0.46 8.85 14.69
N GLN A 45 -0.57 8.48 13.93
CA GLN A 45 -1.79 9.27 13.75
C GLN A 45 -2.91 8.93 14.75
N GLY A 46 -2.62 8.05 15.72
CA GLY A 46 -3.58 7.58 16.71
C GLY A 46 -4.65 6.64 16.14
N ILE A 47 -4.33 5.93 15.05
CA ILE A 47 -5.21 4.94 14.42
C ILE A 47 -4.70 3.54 14.82
N PRO A 48 -5.47 2.76 15.59
CA PRO A 48 -5.06 1.42 15.99
C PRO A 48 -5.12 0.44 14.80
N GLU A 49 -4.29 -0.59 14.84
CA GLU A 49 -4.22 -1.61 13.78
C GLU A 49 -5.57 -2.32 13.54
N ALA A 50 -6.37 -2.52 14.60
CA ALA A 50 -7.70 -3.09 14.49
C ALA A 50 -8.65 -2.23 13.62
N ASP A 51 -8.51 -0.90 13.65
CA ASP A 51 -9.30 0.00 12.81
C ASP A 51 -8.87 -0.10 11.34
N LEU A 52 -7.58 -0.34 11.07
CA LEU A 52 -7.13 -0.66 9.72
C LEU A 52 -7.74 -1.98 9.26
N GLN A 53 -7.62 -3.05 10.07
CA GLN A 53 -8.14 -4.37 9.74
C GLN A 53 -9.66 -4.38 9.54
N ALA A 54 -10.40 -3.55 10.27
CA ALA A 54 -11.84 -3.38 10.08
C ALA A 54 -12.19 -2.81 8.70
N GLU A 55 -11.33 -1.98 8.11
CA GLU A 55 -11.54 -1.34 6.81
C GLU A 55 -11.04 -2.17 5.63
N ILE A 56 -9.93 -2.90 5.79
CA ILE A 56 -9.25 -3.59 4.67
C ILE A 56 -9.07 -5.10 4.86
N GLY A 57 -9.49 -5.65 5.99
CA GLY A 57 -9.25 -7.06 6.32
C GLY A 57 -7.79 -7.33 6.63
N ASP A 58 -7.24 -8.42 6.11
CA ASP A 58 -5.82 -8.72 6.27
C ASP A 58 -4.96 -7.68 5.56
N ILE A 59 -4.10 -7.02 6.33
CA ILE A 59 -3.27 -5.91 5.84
C ILE A 59 -2.30 -6.39 4.77
N SER A 60 -1.72 -7.59 4.92
CA SER A 60 -0.72 -8.10 3.98
C SER A 60 -1.36 -8.51 2.67
N ASP A 61 -2.51 -9.18 2.71
CA ASP A 61 -3.29 -9.52 1.51
C ASP A 61 -3.75 -8.26 0.77
N TYR A 62 -4.18 -7.24 1.51
CA TYR A 62 -4.56 -5.96 0.93
C TYR A 62 -3.37 -5.30 0.22
N ILE A 63 -2.21 -5.16 0.89
CA ILE A 63 -1.00 -4.57 0.30
C ILE A 63 -0.54 -5.35 -0.93
N ALA A 64 -0.54 -6.69 -0.88
CA ALA A 64 -0.20 -7.54 -2.01
C ALA A 64 -1.12 -7.28 -3.22
N SER A 65 -2.43 -7.10 -2.97
CA SER A 65 -3.40 -6.80 -4.02
C SER A 65 -3.15 -5.42 -4.66
N GLN A 66 -2.80 -4.40 -3.87
CA GLN A 66 -2.50 -3.05 -4.35
C GLN A 66 -1.21 -3.03 -5.19
N LEU A 67 -0.16 -3.72 -4.75
CA LEU A 67 1.06 -3.89 -5.54
C LEU A 67 0.78 -4.59 -6.88
N LYS A 68 -0.04 -5.64 -6.88
CA LYS A 68 -0.43 -6.35 -8.11
C LYS A 68 -1.18 -5.42 -9.06
N ALA A 69 -2.09 -4.59 -8.55
CA ALA A 69 -2.82 -3.62 -9.34
C ALA A 69 -1.90 -2.55 -9.94
N ALA A 70 -1.00 -1.97 -9.14
CA ALA A 70 -0.02 -1.00 -9.60
C ALA A 70 0.89 -1.56 -10.70
N ASN A 71 1.39 -2.78 -10.51
CA ASN A 71 2.21 -3.48 -11.50
C ASN A 71 1.45 -3.76 -12.80
N ARG A 72 0.19 -4.16 -12.72
CA ARG A 72 -0.64 -4.39 -13.90
C ARG A 72 -0.87 -3.10 -14.68
N ALA A 73 -1.25 -2.02 -14.00
CA ALA A 73 -1.50 -0.73 -14.63
C ALA A 73 -0.24 -0.22 -15.37
N GLU A 74 0.93 -0.36 -14.76
CA GLU A 74 2.20 0.02 -15.39
C GLU A 74 2.54 -0.88 -16.60
N SER A 75 2.28 -2.19 -16.50
CA SER A 75 2.46 -3.12 -17.62
C SER A 75 1.54 -2.78 -18.80
N GLU A 76 0.28 -2.45 -18.55
CA GLU A 76 -0.69 -2.06 -19.57
C GLU A 76 -0.29 -0.73 -20.25
N ARG A 77 0.19 0.25 -19.48
CA ARG A 77 0.73 1.51 -20.01
C ARG A 77 1.89 1.30 -20.99
N ARG A 78 2.73 0.30 -20.74
CA ARG A 78 3.97 0.05 -21.52
C ARG A 78 3.76 -0.80 -22.77
N LYS A 79 2.60 -1.46 -22.93
CA LYS A 79 2.32 -2.21 -24.15
C LYS A 79 2.04 -1.24 -25.30
N PRO A 80 2.87 -1.22 -26.36
CA PRO A 80 2.55 -0.42 -27.54
C PRO A 80 1.29 -1.02 -28.18
N THR A 81 0.32 -0.16 -28.50
CA THR A 81 -0.84 -0.51 -29.33
C THR A 81 -0.38 -0.95 -30.71
#